data_AF-A0A6A0AW69-F1
#
_entry.id   AF-A0A6A0AW69-F1
#
_cell.length_a   1.000
_cell.length_b   1.000
_cell.length_c   1.000
_cell.angle_alpha   90.00
_cell.angle_beta   90.00
_cell.angle_gamma   90.00
#
_symmetry.space_group_name_H-M   'P 1'
#
loop_
_entity.id
_entity.type
_entity.pdbx_description
1 polymer ?
#
loop_
_entity_poly.entity_id
_entity_poly.type
_entity_poly.pdbx_seq_one_letter_code
_entity_poly.pdbx_strand_id
1 'polypeptide(L)'
;MTEEEAIQIAEYVAAACPAQRFNEYTPDVWGELLAPYTVDEARSAAIAVARRQTFVSPAEIITEIRDRRAERISAANLVYDGNPLETGAQSATSLRALLAAAADGHTPPQSIRTSLGTTERPALPAGTPTTGRAAAVLAAVGQAVPRTRDGVVNPRAVACRRCSALPGTSCTTNGRRRADVHPARLDDARLIAAGLPPIDPDAALLEETRIREASAAALAKQPATADADDQDEDDNR
;
A
#
# COMPACT_ATOMS: atom_id res chain seq x y z
N MET A 1 -41.58 3.76 -0.15
CA MET A 1 -42.49 4.62 0.62
C MET A 1 -43.92 4.33 0.21
N THR A 2 -44.83 4.15 1.15
CA THR A 2 -46.28 4.02 0.88
C THR A 2 -46.94 5.39 0.76
N GLU A 3 -48.18 5.43 0.26
CA GLU A 3 -48.98 6.66 0.18
C GLU A 3 -49.17 7.32 1.56
N GLU A 4 -49.52 6.52 2.58
CA GLU A 4 -49.66 6.98 3.96
C GLU A 4 -48.35 7.58 4.52
N GLU A 5 -47.21 6.94 4.23
CA GLU A 5 -45.90 7.46 4.62
C GLU A 5 -45.57 8.77 3.92
N ALA A 6 -45.94 8.91 2.64
CA ALA A 6 -45.73 10.13 1.87
C ALA A 6 -46.57 11.30 2.41
N ILE A 7 -47.83 11.04 2.78
CA ILE A 7 -48.69 12.02 3.46
C ILE A 7 -48.04 12.45 4.78
N GLN A 8 -47.56 11.51 5.60
CA GLN A 8 -46.87 11.84 6.84
C GLN A 8 -45.64 12.74 6.63
N ILE A 9 -44.86 12.50 5.58
CA ILE A 9 -43.70 13.35 5.26
C ILE A 9 -44.15 14.75 4.82
N ALA A 10 -45.16 14.85 3.95
CA ALA A 10 -45.67 16.13 3.49
C ALA A 10 -46.25 16.97 4.65
N GLU A 11 -47.04 16.36 5.54
CA GLU A 11 -47.56 17.00 6.74
C GLU A 11 -46.45 17.43 7.69
N TYR A 12 -45.44 16.57 7.87
CA TYR A 12 -44.28 16.88 8.72
C TYR A 12 -43.49 18.09 8.20
N VAL A 13 -43.27 18.17 6.88
CA VAL A 13 -42.62 19.34 6.26
C VAL A 13 -43.51 20.57 6.32
N ALA A 14 -44.81 20.46 6.09
CA ALA A 14 -45.73 21.60 6.22
C ALA A 14 -45.73 22.18 7.65
N ALA A 15 -45.64 21.32 8.66
CA ALA A 15 -45.52 21.75 10.06
C ALA A 15 -44.16 22.42 10.36
N ALA A 16 -43.06 21.91 9.81
CA ALA A 16 -41.73 22.47 9.99
C ALA A 16 -41.51 23.78 9.20
N CYS A 17 -42.15 23.90 8.04
CA CYS A 17 -41.99 24.99 7.08
C CYS A 17 -43.35 25.62 6.74
N PRO A 18 -43.98 26.37 7.67
CA PRO A 18 -45.37 26.84 7.51
C PRO A 18 -45.59 27.82 6.36
N ALA A 19 -44.52 28.42 5.81
CA ALA A 19 -44.60 29.28 4.63
C ALA A 19 -44.73 28.49 3.31
N GLN A 20 -44.41 27.18 3.32
CA GLN A 20 -44.48 26.32 2.15
C GLN A 20 -45.90 25.80 1.95
N ARG A 21 -46.46 26.05 0.76
CA ARG A 21 -47.80 25.58 0.41
C ARG A 21 -47.73 24.16 -0.14
N PHE A 22 -48.59 23.30 0.39
CA PHE A 22 -48.85 21.96 -0.12
C PHE A 22 -50.25 21.91 -0.73
N ASN A 23 -50.43 21.13 -1.79
CA ASN A 23 -51.72 20.84 -2.41
C ASN A 23 -52.12 19.37 -2.20
N GLU A 24 -53.33 19.00 -2.60
CA GLU A 24 -53.86 17.65 -2.42
C GLU A 24 -53.03 16.54 -3.09
N TYR A 25 -52.34 16.84 -4.19
CA TYR A 25 -51.52 15.87 -4.95
C TYR A 25 -50.03 15.91 -4.58
N THR A 26 -49.61 16.80 -3.68
CA THR A 26 -48.19 16.92 -3.31
C THR A 26 -47.67 15.64 -2.67
N PRO A 27 -48.41 14.98 -1.75
CA PRO A 27 -47.98 13.71 -1.17
C PRO A 27 -47.75 12.62 -2.22
N ASP A 28 -48.60 12.50 -3.25
CA ASP A 28 -48.49 11.46 -4.28
C ASP A 28 -47.17 11.58 -5.05
N VAL A 29 -46.88 12.79 -5.54
CA VAL A 29 -45.65 13.07 -6.30
C VAL A 29 -44.42 12.91 -5.40
N TRP A 30 -44.50 13.35 -4.15
CA TRP A 30 -43.39 13.18 -3.20
C TRP A 30 -43.16 11.71 -2.86
N GLY A 31 -44.23 10.92 -2.74
CA GLY A 31 -44.19 9.48 -2.51
C GLY A 31 -43.47 8.75 -3.64
N GLU A 32 -43.71 9.12 -4.89
CA GLU A 32 -42.99 8.58 -6.05
C GLU A 32 -41.50 8.93 -6.01
N LEU A 33 -41.17 10.20 -5.74
CA LEU A 33 -39.78 10.67 -5.69
C LEU A 33 -38.98 10.05 -4.54
N LEU A 34 -39.64 9.84 -3.39
CA LEU A 34 -39.04 9.29 -2.18
C LEU A 34 -39.26 7.77 -2.05
N ALA A 35 -39.90 7.12 -3.02
CA ALA A 35 -40.20 5.68 -3.00
C ALA A 35 -39.01 4.78 -2.62
N PRO A 36 -37.76 5.05 -3.06
CA PRO A 36 -36.59 4.24 -2.71
C PRO A 36 -36.13 4.34 -1.25
N TYR A 37 -36.64 5.31 -0.48
CA TYR A 37 -36.18 5.61 0.88
C TYR A 37 -37.24 5.24 1.92
N THR A 38 -36.79 5.02 3.15
CA THR A 38 -37.67 4.77 4.29
C THR A 38 -38.25 6.08 4.83
N VAL A 39 -39.43 6.00 5.46
CA VAL A 39 -40.07 7.16 6.10
C VAL A 39 -39.20 7.79 7.19
N ASP A 40 -38.47 6.97 7.97
CA ASP A 40 -37.60 7.46 9.04
C ASP A 40 -36.38 8.23 8.52
N GLU A 41 -35.77 7.75 7.42
CA GLU A 41 -34.68 8.47 6.76
C GLU A 41 -35.18 9.79 6.17
N ALA A 42 -36.32 9.76 5.47
CA ALA A 42 -36.91 10.95 4.87
C ALA A 42 -37.27 12.00 5.93
N ARG A 43 -37.89 11.59 7.05
CA ARG A 43 -38.24 12.48 8.17
C ARG A 43 -37.00 13.10 8.80
N SER A 44 -35.99 12.30 9.07
CA SER A 44 -34.72 12.74 9.68
C SER A 44 -33.94 13.70 8.77
N ALA A 45 -33.99 13.49 7.46
CA ALA A 45 -33.40 14.38 6.47
C ALA A 45 -34.21 15.68 6.31
N ALA A 46 -35.53 15.58 6.21
CA ALA A 46 -36.42 16.74 6.08
C ALA A 46 -36.23 17.75 7.21
N ILE A 47 -36.17 17.31 8.47
CA ILE A 47 -35.95 18.22 9.60
C ILE A 47 -34.56 18.87 9.57
N ALA A 48 -33.54 18.16 9.09
CA ALA A 48 -32.20 18.70 8.99
C ALA A 48 -32.08 19.78 7.92
N VAL A 49 -32.77 19.61 6.79
CA VAL A 49 -32.90 20.65 5.76
C VAL A 49 -33.69 21.83 6.33
N ALA A 50 -34.86 21.59 6.95
CA ALA A 50 -35.71 22.64 7.51
C ALA A 50 -35.01 23.50 8.58
N ARG A 51 -34.03 22.95 9.32
CA ARG A 51 -33.21 23.72 10.27
C ARG A 51 -32.30 24.76 9.62
N ARG A 52 -32.01 24.62 8.32
CA ARG A 52 -31.09 25.49 7.57
C ARG A 52 -31.80 26.48 6.67
N GLN A 53 -33.05 26.19 6.29
CA GLN A 53 -33.80 26.96 5.30
C GLN A 53 -35.32 26.83 5.49
N THR A 54 -36.05 27.84 5.02
CA THR A 54 -37.50 27.98 5.23
C THR A 54 -38.34 27.12 4.29
N PHE A 55 -37.76 26.60 3.21
CA PHE A 55 -38.44 25.75 2.21
C PHE A 55 -37.68 24.44 2.06
N VAL A 56 -38.38 23.33 1.85
CA VAL A 56 -37.79 22.00 1.68
C VAL A 56 -38.34 21.36 0.40
N SER A 57 -37.45 20.92 -0.47
CA SER A 57 -37.79 20.15 -1.66
C SER A 57 -37.43 18.66 -1.49
N PRO A 58 -38.08 17.75 -2.22
CA PRO A 58 -37.70 16.33 -2.24
C PRO A 58 -36.24 16.11 -2.65
N ALA A 59 -35.72 16.93 -3.57
CA ALA A 59 -34.34 16.84 -4.03
C ALA A 59 -33.33 17.10 -2.90
N GLU A 60 -33.63 18.04 -2.01
CA GLU A 60 -32.79 18.34 -0.85
C GLU A 60 -32.87 17.24 0.21
N ILE A 61 -34.06 16.68 0.42
CA ILE A 61 -34.24 15.50 1.30
C ILE A 61 -33.38 14.34 0.77
N ILE A 62 -33.46 14.05 -0.53
CA ILE A 62 -32.67 12.99 -1.18
C ILE A 62 -31.16 13.25 -1.03
N THR A 63 -30.74 14.51 -1.22
CA THR A 63 -29.33 14.90 -1.09
C THR A 63 -28.85 14.67 0.34
N GLU A 64 -29.60 15.13 1.35
CA GLU A 64 -29.27 14.93 2.76
C GLU A 64 -29.25 13.45 3.15
N ILE A 65 -30.16 12.61 2.65
CA ILE A 65 -30.12 11.15 2.88
C ILE A 65 -28.83 10.55 2.31
N ARG A 66 -28.47 10.93 1.08
CA ARG A 66 -27.24 10.45 0.42
C ARG A 66 -25.99 10.87 1.18
N ASP A 67 -25.94 12.11 1.64
CA ASP A 67 -24.80 12.63 2.40
C ASP A 67 -24.63 11.88 3.72
N ARG A 68 -25.73 11.63 4.44
CA ARG A 68 -25.71 10.82 5.67
C ARG A 68 -25.30 9.38 5.42
N ARG A 69 -25.77 8.77 4.33
CA ARG A 69 -25.35 7.42 3.93
C ARG A 69 -23.85 7.39 3.63
N ALA A 70 -23.34 8.38 2.91
CA ALA A 70 -21.91 8.51 2.63
C ALA A 70 -21.08 8.69 3.91
N GLU A 71 -21.56 9.52 4.84
CA GLU A 71 -20.95 9.71 6.16
C GLU A 71 -20.91 8.39 6.95
N ARG A 72 -22.01 7.63 6.99
CA ARG A 72 -22.06 6.31 7.65
C ARG A 72 -21.08 5.32 7.02
N ILE A 73 -21.04 5.24 5.69
CA ILE A 73 -20.10 4.38 4.96
C ILE A 73 -18.65 4.77 5.30
N SER A 74 -18.34 6.06 5.31
CA SER A 74 -17.01 6.56 5.66
C SER A 74 -16.62 6.23 7.10
N ALA A 75 -17.53 6.46 8.05
CA ALA A 75 -17.30 6.21 9.47
C ALA A 75 -17.16 4.71 9.80
N ALA A 76 -17.75 3.83 9.00
CA ALA A 76 -17.68 2.39 9.19
C ALA A 76 -16.32 1.77 8.82
N ASN A 77 -15.42 2.51 8.13
CA ASN A 77 -14.06 2.07 7.76
C ASN A 77 -14.00 0.64 7.21
N LEU A 78 -14.90 0.32 6.28
CA LEU A 78 -15.17 -1.03 5.81
C LEU A 78 -13.94 -1.70 5.19
N VAL A 79 -13.66 -2.93 5.62
CA VAL A 79 -12.63 -3.80 5.05
C VAL A 79 -13.30 -5.08 4.56
N TYR A 80 -13.11 -5.40 3.29
CA TYR A 80 -13.60 -6.64 2.69
C TYR A 80 -12.43 -7.58 2.42
N ASP A 81 -12.33 -8.65 3.21
CA ASP A 81 -11.29 -9.68 3.06
C ASP A 81 -11.72 -10.80 2.09
N GLY A 82 -13.03 -11.00 1.89
CA GLY A 82 -13.59 -11.91 0.89
C GLY A 82 -13.24 -13.39 1.08
N ASN A 83 -13.82 -14.23 0.22
CA ASN A 83 -13.51 -15.66 0.15
C ASN A 83 -12.53 -15.92 -1.01
N PRO A 84 -11.41 -16.64 -0.81
CA PRO A 84 -10.48 -16.96 -1.90
C PRO A 84 -11.09 -17.82 -3.02
N LEU A 85 -12.18 -18.53 -2.75
CA LEU A 85 -12.90 -19.36 -3.73
C LEU A 85 -14.02 -18.61 -4.46
N GLU A 86 -14.27 -17.34 -4.13
CA GLU A 86 -15.33 -16.56 -4.78
C GLU A 86 -14.92 -16.09 -6.17
N THR A 87 -15.89 -16.05 -7.07
CA THR A 87 -15.74 -15.39 -8.38
C THR A 87 -15.75 -13.86 -8.22
N GLY A 88 -15.23 -13.14 -9.22
CA GLY A 88 -15.27 -11.66 -9.23
C GLY A 88 -16.69 -11.08 -9.12
N ALA A 89 -17.67 -11.73 -9.75
CA ALA A 89 -19.07 -11.31 -9.67
C ALA A 89 -19.64 -11.47 -8.26
N GLN A 90 -19.35 -12.59 -7.59
CA GLN A 90 -19.74 -12.82 -6.19
C GLN A 90 -19.07 -11.79 -5.26
N SER A 91 -17.77 -11.52 -5.46
CA SER A 91 -17.04 -10.50 -4.71
C SER A 91 -17.69 -9.12 -4.83
N ALA A 92 -18.04 -8.71 -6.05
CA ALA A 92 -18.71 -7.44 -6.29
C ALA A 92 -20.09 -7.36 -5.63
N THR A 93 -20.87 -8.45 -5.63
CA THR A 93 -22.16 -8.51 -4.93
C THR A 93 -21.99 -8.41 -3.42
N SER A 94 -21.03 -9.13 -2.83
CA SER A 94 -20.73 -9.06 -1.41
C SER A 94 -20.28 -7.65 -0.98
N LEU A 95 -19.43 -7.00 -1.78
CA LEU A 95 -19.02 -5.61 -1.55
C LEU A 95 -20.20 -4.65 -1.58
N ARG A 96 -21.11 -4.79 -2.56
CA ARG A 96 -22.33 -3.97 -2.62
C ARG A 96 -23.24 -4.18 -1.42
N ALA A 97 -23.40 -5.43 -0.99
CA ALA A 97 -24.20 -5.75 0.19
C ALA A 97 -23.60 -5.15 1.46
N LEU A 98 -22.27 -5.19 1.60
CA LEU A 98 -21.55 -4.63 2.74
C LEU A 98 -21.61 -3.10 2.77
N LEU A 99 -21.51 -2.45 1.62
CA LEU A 99 -21.73 -1.00 1.47
C LEU A 99 -23.18 -0.62 1.79
N ALA A 100 -24.16 -1.38 1.32
CA ALA A 100 -25.58 -1.16 1.63
C ALA A 100 -25.84 -1.29 3.15
N ALA A 101 -25.33 -2.33 3.80
CA ALA A 101 -25.47 -2.51 5.24
C ALA A 101 -24.88 -1.34 6.05
N ALA A 102 -23.73 -0.82 5.64
CA ALA A 102 -23.15 0.38 6.27
C ALA A 102 -23.97 1.63 5.97
N ALA A 103 -24.44 1.79 4.73
CA ALA A 103 -25.32 2.88 4.34
C ALA A 103 -26.61 2.86 5.17
N ASP A 104 -27.18 1.69 5.47
CA ASP A 104 -28.41 1.54 6.24
C ASP A 104 -28.18 1.62 7.76
N GLY A 105 -26.92 1.76 8.21
CA GLY A 105 -26.56 1.90 9.62
C GLY A 105 -26.49 0.59 10.39
N HIS A 106 -26.52 -0.56 9.72
CA HIS A 106 -26.32 -1.87 10.34
C HIS A 106 -24.86 -2.12 10.73
N THR A 107 -23.92 -1.34 10.19
CA THR A 107 -22.51 -1.36 10.59
C THR A 107 -22.20 -0.13 11.43
N PRO A 108 -21.82 -0.27 12.71
CA PRO A 108 -21.50 0.86 13.55
C PRO A 108 -20.20 1.54 13.10
N PRO A 109 -20.02 2.84 13.42
CA PRO A 109 -18.73 3.51 13.28
C PRO A 109 -17.63 2.75 14.02
N GLN A 110 -16.48 2.58 13.37
CA GLN A 110 -15.34 1.88 13.96
C GLN A 110 -14.03 2.49 13.48
N SER A 111 -12.96 2.36 14.26
CA SER A 111 -11.65 2.89 13.85
C SER A 111 -11.05 2.03 12.72
N ILE A 112 -10.19 2.63 11.89
CA ILE A 112 -9.39 1.88 10.89
C ILE A 112 -8.62 0.73 11.55
N ARG A 113 -8.13 0.92 12.78
CA ARG A 113 -7.42 -0.15 13.50
C ARG A 113 -8.33 -1.32 13.82
N THR A 114 -9.55 -1.04 14.25
CA THR A 114 -10.58 -2.04 14.55
C THR A 114 -10.99 -2.80 13.30
N SER A 115 -11.23 -2.09 12.19
CA SER A 115 -11.65 -2.73 10.94
C SER A 115 -10.55 -3.59 10.30
N LEU A 116 -9.28 -3.25 10.53
CA LEU A 116 -8.12 -4.07 10.16
C LEU A 116 -7.82 -5.19 11.18
N GLY A 117 -8.55 -5.29 12.30
CA GLY A 117 -8.29 -6.28 13.36
C GLY A 117 -6.98 -6.06 14.13
N THR A 118 -6.46 -4.83 14.16
CA THR A 118 -5.12 -4.48 14.70
C THR A 118 -5.14 -3.90 16.12
N THR A 119 -6.18 -4.21 16.91
CA THR A 119 -6.40 -3.60 18.24
C THR A 119 -5.30 -3.87 19.25
N GLU A 120 -4.46 -4.89 19.06
CA GLU A 120 -3.33 -5.19 19.95
C GLU A 120 -2.05 -5.52 19.17
N ARG A 121 -1.26 -4.49 18.82
CA ARG A 121 0.14 -4.60 18.34
C ARG A 121 0.31 -5.35 16.99
N PRO A 122 1.11 -4.84 16.04
CA PRO A 122 1.52 -5.64 14.88
C PRO A 122 2.59 -6.65 15.32
N ALA A 123 2.20 -7.63 16.12
CA ALA A 123 2.82 -8.93 16.03
C ALA A 123 1.75 -9.79 15.37
N LEU A 124 1.90 -10.09 14.08
CA LEU A 124 1.43 -11.39 13.62
C LEU A 124 2.14 -12.38 14.56
N PRO A 125 1.48 -13.03 15.53
CA PRO A 125 2.14 -14.14 16.19
C PRO A 125 2.41 -15.15 15.07
N ALA A 126 3.64 -15.65 14.99
CA ALA A 126 3.95 -16.71 14.05
C ALA A 126 2.96 -17.86 14.28
N GLY A 127 2.05 -18.08 13.33
CA GLY A 127 1.14 -19.23 13.34
C GLY A 127 -0.34 -18.97 13.63
N THR A 128 -0.83 -17.75 13.87
CA THR A 128 -2.30 -17.56 13.83
C THR A 128 -2.77 -17.52 12.38
N PRO A 129 -3.71 -18.38 11.97
CA PRO A 129 -4.26 -18.32 10.62
C PRO A 129 -5.03 -17.01 10.50
N THR A 130 -4.48 -16.06 9.75
CA THR A 130 -5.32 -15.09 9.04
C THR A 130 -6.40 -15.90 8.30
N THR A 131 -7.64 -15.45 8.29
CA THR A 131 -8.72 -16.03 7.45
C THR A 131 -8.85 -15.24 6.15
N GLY A 132 -9.68 -15.71 5.21
CA GLY A 132 -10.03 -14.93 4.01
C GLY A 132 -8.97 -14.86 2.90
N ARG A 133 -9.13 -13.92 1.97
CA ARG A 133 -8.25 -13.80 0.79
C ARG A 133 -6.86 -13.33 1.18
N ALA A 134 -6.74 -12.42 2.14
CA ALA A 134 -5.43 -11.94 2.62
C ALA A 134 -4.57 -13.11 3.15
N ALA A 135 -5.17 -14.06 3.85
CA ALA A 135 -4.51 -15.27 4.31
C ALA A 135 -4.05 -16.20 3.18
N ALA A 136 -4.92 -16.42 2.19
CA ALA A 136 -4.56 -17.24 1.04
C ALA A 136 -3.39 -16.64 0.25
N VAL A 137 -3.37 -15.30 0.11
CA VAL A 137 -2.25 -14.58 -0.50
C VAL A 137 -0.99 -14.70 0.36
N LEU A 138 -1.07 -14.49 1.68
CA LEU A 138 0.09 -14.65 2.58
C LEU A 138 0.63 -16.08 2.60
N ALA A 139 -0.24 -17.09 2.57
CA ALA A 139 0.14 -18.49 2.44
C ALA A 139 0.83 -18.77 1.10
N ALA A 140 0.35 -18.17 0.00
CA ALA A 140 0.99 -18.24 -1.31
C ALA A 140 2.35 -17.50 -1.34
N VAL A 141 2.51 -16.40 -0.61
CA VAL A 141 3.78 -15.67 -0.49
C VAL A 141 4.77 -16.43 0.41
N GLY A 142 4.29 -17.18 1.40
CA GLY A 142 5.10 -18.09 2.22
C GLY A 142 5.59 -19.34 1.46
N GLN A 143 5.05 -19.62 0.28
CA GLN A 143 5.53 -20.67 -0.62
C GLN A 143 6.76 -20.18 -1.38
N ALA A 144 7.90 -20.23 -0.68
CA ALA A 144 9.26 -19.99 -1.14
C ALA A 144 9.59 -18.56 -1.60
N VAL A 145 10.59 -17.96 -0.93
CA VAL A 145 11.44 -16.90 -1.51
C VAL A 145 11.73 -17.28 -2.96
N PRO A 146 11.54 -16.39 -3.96
CA PRO A 146 11.78 -16.72 -5.35
C PRO A 146 13.19 -17.31 -5.47
N ARG A 147 13.23 -18.64 -5.62
CA ARG A 147 14.44 -19.37 -5.96
C ARG A 147 14.87 -18.79 -7.30
N THR A 148 16.16 -18.51 -7.40
CA THR A 148 16.83 -18.01 -8.61
C THR A 148 16.14 -18.53 -9.87
N ARG A 149 15.52 -17.62 -10.64
CA ARG A 149 15.10 -17.90 -12.01
C ARG A 149 16.37 -17.90 -12.85
N ASP A 150 16.52 -18.88 -13.75
CA ASP A 150 17.62 -18.88 -14.70
C ASP A 150 17.65 -17.54 -15.47
N GLY A 151 18.80 -16.87 -15.45
CA GLY A 151 19.03 -15.56 -16.07
C GLY A 151 18.71 -14.32 -15.20
N VAL A 152 18.11 -14.45 -14.02
CA VAL A 152 17.85 -13.31 -13.11
C VAL A 152 18.85 -13.30 -11.95
N VAL A 153 19.75 -12.32 -11.95
CA VAL A 153 20.68 -12.09 -10.84
C VAL A 153 19.86 -11.68 -9.60
N ASN A 154 19.74 -12.56 -8.62
CA ASN A 154 19.16 -12.25 -7.31
C ASN A 154 20.28 -12.09 -6.27
N PRO A 155 20.69 -10.84 -5.94
CA PRO A 155 21.79 -10.61 -5.01
C PRO A 155 21.51 -11.13 -3.60
N ARG A 156 20.22 -11.24 -3.22
CA ARG A 156 19.82 -11.69 -1.89
C ARG A 156 19.84 -13.22 -1.76
N ALA A 157 19.98 -13.97 -2.85
CA ALA A 157 20.10 -15.43 -2.81
C ALA A 157 21.50 -15.90 -2.37
N VAL A 158 22.51 -15.02 -2.43
CA VAL A 158 23.90 -15.32 -2.09
C VAL A 158 24.25 -14.69 -0.74
N ALA A 159 25.15 -15.29 0.04
CA ALA A 159 25.67 -14.68 1.26
C ALA A 159 26.56 -13.47 0.94
N CYS A 160 26.56 -12.44 1.80
CA CYS A 160 27.41 -11.27 1.58
C CYS A 160 28.79 -11.46 2.24
N ARG A 161 29.87 -11.50 1.46
CA ARG A 161 31.23 -11.58 2.03
C ARG A 161 31.68 -10.34 2.83
N ARG A 162 31.03 -9.18 2.66
CA ARG A 162 31.42 -7.93 3.33
C ARG A 162 30.85 -7.76 4.74
N CYS A 163 29.62 -8.24 4.97
CA CYS A 163 28.94 -8.11 6.28
C CYS A 163 28.41 -9.44 6.82
N SER A 164 28.75 -10.55 6.16
CA SER A 164 28.32 -11.91 6.50
C SER A 164 26.80 -12.10 6.56
N ALA A 165 26.04 -11.24 5.86
CA ALA A 165 24.59 -11.36 5.78
C ALA A 165 24.21 -12.65 5.05
N LEU A 166 23.39 -13.48 5.70
CA LEU A 166 22.87 -14.74 5.15
C LEU A 166 21.95 -14.49 3.94
N PRO A 167 21.77 -15.49 3.05
CA PRO A 167 20.73 -15.46 2.02
C PRO A 167 19.36 -15.05 2.58
N GLY A 168 18.64 -14.19 1.86
CA GLY A 168 17.35 -13.63 2.28
C GLY A 168 17.44 -12.42 3.24
N THR A 169 18.53 -12.25 3.98
CA THR A 169 18.71 -11.11 4.91
C THR A 169 19.29 -9.88 4.22
N SER A 170 18.95 -8.68 4.69
CA SER A 170 19.50 -7.42 4.14
C SER A 170 20.90 -7.14 4.68
N CYS A 171 21.74 -6.52 3.84
CA CYS A 171 23.07 -6.08 4.26
C CYS A 171 22.99 -5.00 5.33
N THR A 172 23.96 -4.99 6.25
CA THR A 172 24.09 -3.99 7.31
C THR A 172 25.40 -3.22 7.19
N THR A 173 25.47 -2.00 7.70
CA THR A 173 26.71 -1.23 7.82
C THR A 173 26.65 -0.49 9.15
N ASN A 174 27.65 -0.72 10.01
CA ASN A 174 27.70 -0.18 11.37
C ASN A 174 26.40 -0.44 12.17
N GLY A 175 25.89 -1.67 12.08
CA GLY A 175 24.66 -2.10 12.77
C GLY A 175 23.34 -1.58 12.17
N ARG A 176 23.37 -0.72 11.14
CA ARG A 176 22.16 -0.22 10.47
C ARG A 176 21.87 -0.98 9.18
N ARG A 177 20.60 -1.28 8.93
CA ARG A 177 20.13 -1.92 7.69
C ARG A 177 20.31 -0.97 6.51
N ARG A 178 20.88 -1.47 5.41
CA ARG A 178 20.97 -0.72 4.14
C ARG A 178 19.70 -0.91 3.31
N ALA A 179 19.37 0.11 2.51
CA ALA A 179 18.37 -0.01 1.46
C ALA A 179 18.83 -1.00 0.38
N ASP A 180 20.07 -0.85 -0.08
CA ASP A 180 20.69 -1.68 -1.11
C ASP A 180 21.69 -2.70 -0.55
N VAL A 181 21.93 -3.77 -1.31
CA VAL A 181 22.97 -4.76 -1.00
C VAL A 181 24.37 -4.16 -1.17
N HIS A 182 25.37 -4.72 -0.50
CA HIS A 182 26.76 -4.32 -0.77
C HIS A 182 27.16 -4.70 -2.20
N PRO A 183 28.01 -3.88 -2.87
CA PRO A 183 28.54 -4.20 -4.20
C PRO A 183 29.14 -5.59 -4.29
N ALA A 184 29.94 -5.99 -3.29
CA ALA A 184 30.52 -7.34 -3.21
C ALA A 184 29.49 -8.48 -3.37
N ARG A 185 28.32 -8.34 -2.73
CA ARG A 185 27.24 -9.34 -2.82
C ARG A 185 26.60 -9.36 -4.22
N LEU A 186 26.46 -8.19 -4.84
CA LEU A 186 25.94 -8.07 -6.20
C LEU A 186 26.90 -8.73 -7.20
N ASP A 187 28.21 -8.52 -7.02
CA ASP A 187 29.25 -9.11 -7.87
C ASP A 187 29.29 -10.64 -7.73
N ASP A 188 29.21 -11.17 -6.50
CA ASP A 188 29.10 -12.62 -6.27
C ASP A 188 27.87 -13.23 -6.95
N ALA A 189 26.73 -12.55 -6.87
CA ALA A 189 25.52 -13.01 -7.53
C ALA A 189 25.62 -12.98 -9.06
N ARG A 190 26.34 -12.01 -9.64
CA ARG A 190 26.62 -11.97 -11.08
C ARG A 190 27.53 -13.11 -11.50
N LEU A 191 28.58 -13.41 -10.73
CA LEU A 191 29.51 -14.51 -11.00
C LEU A 191 28.80 -15.86 -10.95
N ILE A 192 28.00 -16.11 -9.91
CA ILE A 192 27.23 -17.34 -9.78
C ILE A 192 26.22 -17.47 -10.92
N ALA A 193 25.55 -16.39 -11.31
CA ALA A 193 24.64 -16.40 -12.46
C ALA A 193 25.36 -16.68 -13.79
N ALA A 194 26.64 -16.33 -13.89
CA ALA A 194 27.50 -16.62 -15.04
C ALA A 194 28.19 -18.00 -14.95
N GLY A 195 27.93 -18.80 -13.92
CA GLY A 195 28.57 -20.11 -13.70
C GLY A 195 30.03 -20.03 -13.24
N LEU A 196 30.49 -18.86 -12.80
CA LEU A 196 31.83 -18.63 -12.27
C LEU A 196 31.83 -18.79 -10.74
N PRO A 197 32.92 -19.32 -10.14
CA PRO A 197 33.04 -19.38 -8.70
C PRO A 197 33.06 -17.96 -8.09
N PRO A 198 32.55 -17.79 -6.85
CA PRO A 198 32.62 -16.51 -6.14
C PRO A 198 34.08 -16.12 -5.85
N ILE A 199 34.33 -14.81 -5.73
CA ILE A 199 35.68 -14.28 -5.48
C ILE A 199 36.11 -14.68 -4.08
N ASP A 200 37.16 -15.50 -3.99
CA ASP A 200 37.85 -15.78 -2.74
C ASP A 200 38.68 -14.55 -2.34
N PRO A 201 38.36 -13.90 -1.19
CA PRO A 201 39.07 -12.71 -0.74
C PRO A 201 40.55 -12.97 -0.43
N ASP A 202 40.90 -14.17 0.01
CA ASP A 202 42.28 -14.50 0.37
C ASP A 202 43.13 -14.70 -0.89
N ALA A 203 42.56 -15.36 -1.91
CA ALA A 203 43.19 -15.47 -3.23
C ALA A 203 43.39 -14.10 -3.90
N ALA A 204 42.44 -13.17 -3.74
CA ALA A 204 42.54 -11.83 -4.29
C ALA A 204 43.67 -11.01 -3.64
N LEU A 205 43.84 -11.12 -2.31
CA LEU A 205 44.93 -10.46 -1.57
C LEU A 205 46.30 -11.05 -1.93
N LEU A 206 46.38 -12.36 -2.12
CA LEU A 206 47.60 -13.04 -2.57
C LEU A 206 48.01 -12.63 -4.00
N GLU A 207 47.04 -12.39 -4.87
CA GLU A 207 47.32 -11.87 -6.22
C GLU A 207 47.80 -10.42 -6.17
N GLU A 208 47.13 -9.57 -5.37
CA GLU A 208 47.50 -8.16 -5.24
C GLU A 208 48.91 -8.00 -4.67
N THR A 209 49.27 -8.81 -3.68
CA THR A 209 50.63 -8.84 -3.11
C THR A 209 51.65 -9.29 -4.15
N ARG A 210 51.36 -10.35 -4.93
CA ARG A 210 52.23 -10.79 -6.02
C ARG A 210 52.44 -9.72 -7.09
N ILE A 211 51.37 -9.04 -7.53
CA ILE A 211 51.47 -7.96 -8.51
C ILE A 211 52.30 -6.81 -7.94
N ARG A 212 52.07 -6.42 -6.67
CA ARG A 212 52.83 -5.35 -6.01
C ARG A 212 54.32 -5.70 -5.90
N GLU A 213 54.66 -6.92 -5.54
CA GLU A 213 56.04 -7.42 -5.49
C GLU A 213 56.68 -7.47 -6.89
N ALA A 214 55.95 -7.94 -7.90
CA ALA A 214 56.41 -7.95 -9.29
C ALA A 214 56.65 -6.53 -9.84
N SER A 215 55.76 -5.58 -9.54
CA SER A 215 55.93 -4.17 -9.90
C SER A 215 57.12 -3.55 -9.16
N ALA A 216 57.28 -3.80 -7.86
CA ALA A 216 58.44 -3.33 -7.09
C ALA A 216 59.76 -3.89 -7.65
N ALA A 217 59.79 -5.17 -8.02
CA ALA A 217 60.95 -5.80 -8.63
C ALA A 217 61.25 -5.27 -10.04
N ALA A 218 60.23 -4.92 -10.82
CA ALA A 218 60.39 -4.30 -12.13
C ALA A 218 60.94 -2.86 -12.02
N LEU A 219 60.43 -2.06 -11.08
CA LEU A 219 60.94 -0.72 -10.76
C LEU A 219 62.41 -0.77 -10.29
N ALA A 220 62.78 -1.74 -9.45
CA ALA A 220 64.17 -1.90 -9.00
C ALA A 220 65.16 -2.32 -10.10
N LYS A 221 64.67 -2.87 -11.22
CA LYS A 221 65.47 -3.29 -12.38
C LYS A 221 65.56 -2.22 -13.47
N GLN A 222 64.78 -1.13 -13.38
CA GLN A 222 64.94 -0.01 -14.30
C GLN A 222 66.30 0.64 -13.99
N PRO A 223 67.24 0.68 -14.95
CA PRO A 223 68.46 1.46 -14.75
C PRO A 223 68.04 2.90 -14.51
N ALA A 224 68.63 3.55 -13.51
CA ALA A 224 68.48 4.98 -13.33
C ALA A 224 68.91 5.64 -14.64
N THR A 225 67.93 6.06 -15.46
CA THR A 225 68.19 6.95 -16.58
C THR A 225 68.83 8.17 -15.97
N ALA A 226 70.13 8.31 -16.22
CA ALA A 226 70.92 9.41 -15.76
C ALA A 226 70.27 10.71 -16.22
N ASP A 227 69.75 11.48 -15.27
CA ASP A 227 69.75 12.93 -15.37
C ASP A 227 71.22 13.38 -15.36
N ALA A 228 71.84 13.35 -16.54
CA ALA A 228 73.15 13.91 -16.82
C ALA A 228 73.16 14.34 -18.28
N ASP A 229 72.72 15.58 -18.53
CA ASP A 229 73.54 16.61 -19.19
C ASP A 229 72.65 17.80 -19.55
N ASP A 230 72.39 18.61 -18.52
CA ASP A 230 72.11 20.03 -18.61
C ASP A 230 73.38 20.74 -18.14
N GLN A 231 74.33 20.98 -19.04
CA GLN A 231 75.37 22.02 -18.92
C GLN A 231 76.22 22.15 -20.19
N ASP A 232 76.35 23.42 -20.61
CA ASP A 232 77.43 24.00 -21.41
C ASP A 232 77.37 23.88 -22.94
N GLU A 233 76.74 24.87 -23.57
CA GLU A 233 77.33 25.56 -24.74
C GLU A 233 76.71 26.96 -24.91
N ASP A 234 76.98 27.83 -23.94
CA ASP A 234 77.10 29.29 -24.15
C ASP A 234 78.59 29.61 -24.41
N ASP A 235 78.83 30.51 -25.37
CA ASP A 235 80.02 31.34 -25.60
C ASP A 235 81.36 30.73 -26.11
N ASN A 236 81.63 30.92 -27.42
CA ASN A 236 82.72 31.82 -27.86
C ASN A 236 82.77 32.10 -29.39
N ARG A 237 82.82 33.39 -29.72
CA ARG A 237 83.62 34.08 -30.78
C ARG A 237 83.72 33.52 -32.19
#